data_AF-A0A6N9QI85-F1
#
_entry.id   AF-A0A6N9QI85-F1
#
_cell.length_a   1.000
_cell.length_b   1.000
_cell.length_c   1.000
_cell.angle_alpha   90.00
_cell.angle_beta   90.00
_cell.angle_gamma   90.00
#
_symmetry.space_group_name_H-M   'P 1'
#
loop_
_entity.id
_entity.type
_entity.pdbx_description
1 polymer ?
#
loop_
_entity_poly.entity_id
_entity_poly.type
_entity_poly.pdbx_seq_one_letter_code
_entity_poly.pdbx_strand_id
1 'polypeptide(L)'
;MGDSIGFNVFSFFFLFFLTDIAGVSPAIAGTISLIAVLWDAITDPIIGFISDNLRSKYGRRRPMMIVSSVPYAVCTFLSKEIRNLFYPRNCLRI
;
A
#
# COMPACT_ATOMS: atom_id res chain seq x y z
N MET A 1 -10.38 14.94 9.70
CA MET A 1 -11.71 14.31 9.60
C MET A 1 -11.97 13.65 8.24
N GLY A 2 -11.27 14.03 7.15
CA GLY A 2 -11.40 13.36 5.85
C GLY A 2 -10.69 12.00 5.73
N ASP A 3 -9.53 11.81 6.38
CA ASP A 3 -8.72 10.60 6.22
C ASP A 3 -9.42 9.32 6.72
N SER A 4 -10.24 9.43 7.77
CA SER A 4 -10.96 8.30 8.36
C SER A 4 -11.97 7.68 7.39
N ILE A 5 -12.54 8.47 6.48
CA ILE A 5 -13.55 7.98 5.52
C ILE A 5 -12.87 7.10 4.47
N GLY A 6 -11.73 7.54 3.92
CA GLY A 6 -10.99 6.78 2.93
C GLY A 6 -10.50 5.43 3.47
N PHE A 7 -10.00 5.41 4.70
CA PHE A 7 -9.56 4.18 5.35
C PHE A 7 -10.70 3.18 5.54
N ASN A 8 -11.85 3.61 6.08
CA ASN A 8 -12.99 2.73 6.28
C ASN A 8 -13.54 2.18 4.95
N VAL A 9 -13.66 3.03 3.92
CA VAL A 9 -14.10 2.58 2.59
C VAL A 9 -13.15 1.55 2.00
N PHE A 10 -11.84 1.75 2.17
CA PHE A 10 -10.84 0.77 1.74
C PHE A 10 -10.97 -0.56 2.48
N SER A 11 -11.12 -0.56 3.80
CA SER A 11 -11.26 -1.79 4.60
C SER A 11 -12.49 -2.61 4.20
N PHE A 12 -13.64 -1.96 3.94
CA PHE A 12 -14.84 -2.65 3.47
C PHE A 12 -14.66 -3.22 2.06
N PHE A 13 -14.07 -2.46 1.16
CA PHE A 13 -13.80 -2.92 -0.20
C PHE A 13 -12.81 -4.08 -0.25
N PHE A 14 -11.79 -4.05 0.61
CA PHE A 14 -10.78 -5.10 0.69
C PHE A 14 -11.38 -6.45 1.10
N LEU A 15 -12.25 -6.45 2.11
CA LEU A 15 -12.93 -7.66 2.56
C LEU A 15 -13.84 -8.22 1.47
N PHE A 16 -14.59 -7.36 0.78
CA PHE A 16 -15.41 -7.73 -0.39
C PHE A 16 -14.56 -8.35 -1.51
N PHE A 17 -13.41 -7.76 -1.83
CA PHE A 17 -12.50 -8.28 -2.85
C PHE A 17 -12.00 -9.70 -2.51
N LEU A 18 -11.66 -9.95 -1.25
CA LEU A 18 -11.20 -11.28 -0.84
C LEU A 18 -12.27 -12.36 -0.96
N THR A 19 -13.53 -12.04 -0.66
CA THR A 19 -14.62 -13.02 -0.67
C THR A 19 -15.19 -13.23 -2.07
N ASP A 20 -15.48 -12.15 -2.82
CA ASP A 20 -16.21 -12.23 -4.09
C ASP A 20 -15.29 -12.39 -5.31
N ILE A 21 -14.11 -11.76 -5.30
CA ILE A 21 -13.21 -11.76 -6.47
C ILE A 21 -12.14 -12.84 -6.33
N ALA A 22 -11.52 -12.95 -5.16
CA ALA A 22 -10.49 -13.97 -4.90
C ALA A 22 -11.09 -15.34 -4.52
N GLY A 23 -12.39 -15.41 -4.21
CA GLY A 23 -13.09 -16.67 -3.88
C GLY A 23 -12.61 -17.33 -2.59
N VAL A 24 -12.02 -16.57 -1.67
CA VAL A 24 -11.49 -17.08 -0.41
C VAL A 24 -12.62 -17.28 0.60
N SER A 25 -12.56 -18.34 1.41
CA SER A 25 -13.59 -18.60 2.42
C SER A 25 -13.74 -17.41 3.39
N PRO A 26 -14.96 -17.06 3.84
CA PRO A 26 -15.19 -15.89 4.69
C PRO A 26 -14.38 -15.94 6.00
N ALA A 27 -14.14 -17.15 6.52
CA ALA A 27 -13.36 -17.36 7.73
C ALA A 27 -11.89 -16.93 7.55
N ILE A 28 -11.30 -17.22 6.39
CA ILE A 28 -9.91 -16.86 6.07
C ILE A 28 -9.82 -15.39 5.65
N ALA A 29 -10.81 -14.88 4.92
CA ALA A 29 -10.86 -13.47 4.55
C ALA A 29 -10.94 -12.56 5.79
N GLY A 30 -11.70 -12.96 6.81
CA GLY A 30 -11.80 -12.27 8.09
C GLY A 30 -10.48 -12.24 8.86
N THR A 31 -9.74 -13.36 8.91
CA THR A 31 -8.43 -13.40 9.59
C THR A 31 -7.39 -12.55 8.87
N ILE A 32 -7.36 -12.57 7.53
CA ILE A 32 -6.47 -11.70 6.74
C ILE A 32 -6.77 -10.23 7.00
N SER A 33 -8.04 -9.85 6.99
CA SER A 33 -8.47 -8.47 7.24
C SER A 33 -8.10 -8.02 8.66
N LEU A 34 -8.23 -8.91 9.65
CA LEU A 34 -7.84 -8.63 11.03
C LEU A 34 -6.32 -8.45 11.16
N ILE A 35 -5.53 -9.31 10.51
CA ILE A 35 -4.06 -9.18 10.48
C ILE A 35 -3.66 -7.85 9.82
N ALA A 36 -4.33 -7.43 8.75
CA ALA A 36 -4.06 -6.16 8.08
C ALA A 36 -4.27 -4.97 9.03
N VAL A 37 -5.40 -4.93 9.75
CA VAL A 37 -5.66 -3.86 10.73
C VAL A 37 -4.67 -3.90 11.89
N LEU A 38 -4.33 -5.10 12.37
CA LEU A 38 -3.36 -5.27 13.45
C LEU A 38 -1.97 -4.79 13.05
N TRP A 39 -1.59 -5.03 11.80
CA TRP A 39 -0.34 -4.57 11.22
C TRP A 39 -0.30 -3.04 11.17
N ASP A 40 -1.34 -2.40 10.63
CA ASP A 40 -1.44 -0.94 10.55
C ASP A 40 -1.37 -0.30 11.95
N ALA A 41 -2.08 -0.88 12.93
CA ALA A 41 -2.06 -0.42 14.33
C ALA A 41 -0.65 -0.47 14.97
N ILE A 42 0.24 -1.33 14.48
CA ILE A 42 1.63 -1.42 14.95
C ILE A 42 2.54 -0.49 14.13
N THR A 43 2.40 -0.45 12.81
CA THR A 43 3.27 0.38 11.96
C THR A 43 3.04 1.87 12.15
N ASP A 44 1.81 2.30 12.40
CA ASP A 44 1.46 3.72 12.61
C ASP A 44 2.26 4.37 13.76
N PRO A 45 2.32 3.81 14.98
CA PRO A 45 3.13 4.39 16.06
C PRO A 45 4.63 4.28 15.81
N ILE A 46 5.11 3.22 15.14
CA ILE A 46 6.54 3.08 14.77
C ILE A 46 6.95 4.21 13.83
N ILE A 47 6.17 4.40 12.77
CA ILE A 47 6.37 5.44 11.76
C ILE A 47 6.23 6.82 12.42
N GLY A 48 5.24 7.01 13.30
CA GLY A 48 5.09 8.22 14.10
C GLY A 48 6.32 8.54 14.95
N PHE A 49 6.84 7.55 15.68
CA PHE A 49 8.03 7.70 16.53
C PHE A 49 9.30 8.01 15.71
N ILE A 50 9.48 7.36 14.56
CA ILE A 50 10.59 7.63 13.64
C ILE A 50 10.44 9.05 13.06
N SER A 51 9.24 9.42 12.61
CA SER A 51 8.94 10.75 12.07
C SER A 51 9.22 11.86 13.09
N ASP A 52 8.88 11.61 14.36
CA ASP A 52 9.10 12.57 15.43
C ASP A 52 10.57 12.73 15.81
N ASN A 53 11.38 11.67 15.70
CA ASN A 53 12.81 11.72 16.00
C ASN A 53 13.69 12.23 14.86
N LEU A 54 13.18 12.32 13.62
CA LEU A 54 13.95 12.88 12.50
C LEU A 54 14.07 14.42 12.59
N ARG A 55 15.03 14.92 13.39
CA ARG A 55 15.48 16.32 13.33
C ARG A 55 16.50 16.50 12.19
N SER A 56 16.01 16.72 10.97
CA SER A 56 16.85 17.10 9.82
C SER A 56 16.85 18.62 9.58
N LYS A 57 18.00 19.15 9.14
CA LYS A 57 18.26 20.58 8.85
C LYS A 57 17.35 21.17 7.74
N TYR A 58 16.69 20.30 6.95
CA TYR A 58 15.79 20.66 5.84
C TYR A 58 14.28 20.45 6.14
N GLY A 59 13.91 20.17 7.40
CA GLY A 59 12.52 20.01 7.84
C GLY A 59 12.14 18.56 8.16
N ARG A 60 11.23 18.39 9.14
CA ARG A 60 10.91 17.13 9.83
C ARG A 60 10.28 16.03 8.95
N ARG A 61 9.59 16.40 7.86
CA ARG A 61 8.82 15.46 7.00
C ARG A 61 9.44 15.17 5.63
N ARG A 62 10.31 16.04 5.11
CA ARG A 62 10.95 15.90 3.80
C ARG A 62 11.83 14.65 3.64
N PRO A 63 12.70 14.28 4.60
CA PRO A 63 13.51 13.07 4.46
C PRO A 63 12.66 11.80 4.41
N MET A 64 11.55 11.74 5.17
CA MET A 64 10.66 10.59 5.18
C MET A 64 9.89 10.42 3.86
N MET A 65 9.48 11.53 3.24
CA MET A 65 8.88 11.52 1.89
C MET A 65 9.84 11.04 0.81
N ILE A 66 11.12 11.42 0.89
CA ILE A 66 12.13 10.97 -0.08
C ILE A 66 12.41 9.48 0.13
N VAL A 67 12.56 9.03 1.38
CA VAL A 67 12.79 7.61 1.70
C VAL A 67 11.63 6.72 1.26
N SER A 68 10.39 7.19 1.27
CA SER A 68 9.23 6.44 0.74
C SER A 68 9.07 6.55 -0.78
N SER A 69 9.43 7.69 -1.38
CA SER A 69 9.36 7.87 -2.83
C SER A 69 10.36 7.00 -3.60
N VAL A 70 11.55 6.76 -3.04
CA VAL A 70 12.60 5.94 -3.66
C VAL A 70 12.16 4.48 -3.91
N PRO A 71 11.71 3.69 -2.91
CA PRO A 71 11.24 2.33 -3.14
C PRO A 71 9.99 2.30 -4.02
N TYR A 72 9.09 3.28 -3.93
CA TYR A 72 7.93 3.36 -4.81
C TYR A 72 8.32 3.55 -6.29
N ALA A 73 9.28 4.43 -6.56
CA ALA A 73 9.83 4.64 -7.89
C ALA A 73 10.50 3.37 -8.43
N VAL A 74 11.24 2.64 -7.58
CA VAL A 74 11.88 1.37 -7.97
C VAL A 74 10.84 0.30 -8.30
N CYS A 75 9.83 0.11 -7.45
CA CYS A 75 8.75 -0.86 -7.68
C CYS A 75 8.00 -0.59 -8.99
N THR A 76 7.62 0.68 -9.23
CA THR A 76 6.89 1.04 -10.47
C THR A 76 7.74 0.89 -11.73
N PHE A 77 9.05 1.14 -11.64
CA PHE A 77 9.97 0.88 -12.74
C PHE A 77 10.11 -0.61 -13.03
N LEU A 78 10.30 -1.42 -11.99
CA LEU A 78 10.41 -2.88 -12.11
C LEU A 78 9.13 -3.51 -12.66
N SER A 79 7.96 -3.07 -12.22
CA SER A 79 6.68 -3.55 -12.74
C SER A 79 6.47 -3.19 -14.23
N LYS A 80 7.00 -2.05 -14.69
CA LYS A 80 6.97 -1.72 -16.14
C LYS A 80 7.81 -2.71 -16.95
N GLU A 81 8.96 -3.10 -16.42
CA GLU A 81 9.85 -4.05 -17.10
C GLU A 81 9.20 -5.43 -17.23
N ILE A 82 8.61 -5.93 -16.14
CA ILE A 82 7.89 -7.21 -16.15
C ILE A 82 6.68 -7.15 -17.10
N ARG A 83 5.96 -6.03 -17.15
CA ARG A 83 4.81 -5.85 -18.06
C ARG A 83 5.23 -5.83 -19.53
N ASN A 84 6.38 -5.24 -19.86
CA ASN A 84 6.95 -5.29 -21.21
C ASN A 84 7.31 -6.73 -21.63
N LEU A 85 7.69 -7.59 -20.68
CA LEU A 85 8.03 -8.99 -20.94
C LEU A 85 6.80 -9.87 -21.19
N PHE A 86 5.69 -9.61 -20.50
CA PHE A 86 4.46 -10.42 -20.57
C PHE A 86 3.43 -9.88 -21.58
N TYR A 87 3.47 -8.59 -21.92
CA TYR A 87 2.60 -7.97 -22.92
C TYR A 87 3.44 -7.24 -23.99
N PRO A 88 3.92 -7.94 -25.03
CA PRO A 88 4.64 -7.29 -26.11
C PRO A 88 3.71 -6.29 -26.79
N ARG A 89 4.17 -5.05 -26.96
CA ARG A 89 3.42 -3.90 -27.47
C ARG A 89 2.80 -4.06 -28.88
N ASN A 90 2.90 -5.24 -29.49
CA ASN A 90 2.42 -5.53 -30.83
C ASN A 90 0.95 -5.98 -30.90
N CYS A 91 0.27 -6.29 -29.79
CA CYS A 91 -1.16 -6.66 -29.81
C CYS A 91 -2.14 -5.48 -29.76
N LEU A 92 -1.67 -4.23 -29.63
CA LEU A 92 -2.51 -3.04 -29.45
C LEU A 92 -2.50 -2.11 -30.68
N ARG A 93 -2.34 -2.72 -31.86
CA ARG A 93 -2.34 -2.04 -33.16
C ARG A 93 -3.33 -2.74 -34.10
N ILE A 94 -4.61 -2.71 -33.74
CA ILE A 94 -5.74 -3.01 -34.63
C ILE A 94 -6.86 -2.02 -34.29
#